data_AF-A0A4Y9NTQ5-F1
#
_entry.id   AF-A0A4Y9NTQ5-F1
#
_cell.length_a   1.000
_cell.length_b   1.000
_cell.length_c   1.000
_cell.angle_alpha   90.00
_cell.angle_beta   90.00
_cell.angle_gamma   90.00
#
_symmetry.space_group_name_H-M   'P 1'
#
loop_
_entity.id
_entity.type
_entity.pdbx_description
1 polymer ?
#
loop_
_entity_poly.entity_id
_entity_poly.type
_entity_poly.pdbx_seq_one_letter_code
_entity_poly.pdbx_strand_id
1 'polypeptide(L)'
;MTPVTVVALACHALLGGGALLALVRLARGPSLLDRVVATDTLLVIISASLAVHAALTRDATVVPVLVVVSLLAFVGSVSIARYIGGMLLQSATGDGRDVGLPEPAEEREGRP
;
A
#
# COMPACT_ATOMS: atom_id res chain seq x y z
N MET A 1 7.99 -33.55 -18.43
CA MET A 1 7.79 -32.10 -18.24
C MET A 1 9.16 -31.45 -18.23
N THR A 2 9.37 -30.37 -18.98
CA THR A 2 10.69 -29.69 -18.94
C THR A 2 10.82 -28.94 -17.61
N PRO A 3 12.04 -28.78 -17.08
CA PRO A 3 12.26 -28.07 -15.81
C PRO A 3 11.68 -26.65 -15.84
N VAL A 4 11.76 -25.97 -16.99
CA VAL A 4 11.20 -24.62 -17.20
C VAL A 4 9.68 -24.60 -17.03
N THR A 5 8.97 -25.62 -17.53
CA THR A 5 7.50 -25.72 -17.36
C THR A 5 7.11 -25.88 -15.90
N VAL A 6 7.86 -26.68 -15.13
CA VAL A 6 7.60 -26.87 -13.69
C VAL A 6 7.78 -25.56 -12.93
N VAL A 7 8.87 -24.83 -13.21
CA VAL A 7 9.12 -23.51 -12.61
C VAL A 7 8.03 -22.52 -12.99
N ALA A 8 7.64 -22.46 -14.26
CA ALA A 8 6.58 -21.56 -14.73
C ALA A 8 5.26 -21.82 -14.00
N LEU A 9 4.86 -23.09 -13.85
CA LEU A 9 3.63 -23.47 -13.15
C LEU A 9 3.71 -23.10 -11.67
N ALA A 10 4.85 -23.40 -11.01
CA ALA A 10 5.05 -23.06 -9.60
C ALA A 10 4.96 -21.55 -9.36
N CYS A 11 5.63 -20.73 -10.18
CA CYS A 11 5.56 -19.27 -10.06
C CYS A 11 4.13 -18.74 -10.24
N HIS A 12 3.42 -19.15 -11.29
CA HIS A 12 2.05 -18.68 -11.52
C HIS A 12 1.07 -19.18 -10.45
N ALA A 13 1.26 -20.40 -9.93
CA ALA A 13 0.44 -20.92 -8.84
C ALA A 13 0.65 -20.13 -7.54
N LEU A 14 1.91 -19.84 -7.18
CA LEU A 14 2.22 -19.06 -5.98
C LEU A 14 1.74 -17.61 -6.10
N LEU A 15 1.96 -16.97 -7.25
CA LEU A 15 1.49 -15.60 -7.51
C LEU A 15 -0.04 -15.54 -7.56
N GLY A 16 -0.69 -16.49 -8.23
CA GLY A 16 -2.16 -16.58 -8.28
C GLY A 16 -2.76 -16.81 -6.88
N GLY A 17 -2.17 -17.70 -6.09
CA GLY A 17 -2.54 -17.92 -4.70
C GLY A 17 -2.38 -16.65 -3.85
N GLY A 18 -1.23 -15.98 -3.99
CA GLY A 18 -0.99 -14.69 -3.34
C GLY A 18 -2.00 -13.61 -3.73
N ALA A 19 -2.34 -13.51 -5.02
CA ALA A 19 -3.32 -12.56 -5.52
C ALA A 19 -4.71 -12.82 -4.93
N LEU A 20 -5.12 -14.09 -4.84
CA LEU A 20 -6.39 -14.47 -4.20
C LEU A 20 -6.40 -14.10 -2.71
N LEU A 21 -5.31 -14.36 -1.99
CA LEU A 21 -5.19 -13.97 -0.57
C LEU A 21 -5.23 -12.45 -0.40
N ALA A 22 -4.54 -11.70 -1.26
CA ALA A 22 -4.58 -10.24 -1.26
C ALA A 22 -5.98 -9.69 -1.54
N LEU A 23 -6.72 -10.27 -2.50
CA LEU A 23 -8.10 -9.92 -2.78
C LEU A 23 -9.04 -10.23 -1.61
N VAL A 24 -8.85 -11.37 -0.94
CA VAL A 24 -9.62 -11.73 0.27
C VAL A 24 -9.38 -10.71 1.37
N ARG A 25 -8.13 -10.29 1.59
CA ARG A 25 -7.76 -9.25 2.56
C ARG A 25 -8.35 -7.89 2.19
N LEU A 26 -8.29 -7.52 0.91
CA LEU A 26 -8.88 -6.28 0.39
C LEU A 26 -10.41 -6.22 0.64
N ALA A 27 -11.11 -7.33 0.46
CA ALA A 27 -12.56 -7.42 0.67
C ALA A 27 -12.94 -7.41 2.16
N ARG A 28 -12.25 -8.21 2.98
CA ARG A 28 -12.58 -8.41 4.41
C ARG A 28 -11.88 -7.44 5.37
N GLY A 29 -10.98 -6.60 4.87
CA GLY A 29 -10.16 -5.73 5.70
C GLY A 29 -10.99 -4.75 6.55
N PRO A 30 -10.80 -4.72 7.89
CA PRO A 30 -11.60 -3.88 8.79
C PRO A 30 -11.16 -2.42 8.79
N SER A 31 -9.88 -2.13 8.48
CA SER A 31 -9.34 -0.77 8.43
C SER A 31 -9.03 -0.32 7.01
N LEU A 32 -9.07 0.99 6.76
CA LEU A 32 -8.63 1.57 5.48
C LEU A 32 -7.16 1.23 5.19
N LEU A 33 -6.30 1.27 6.21
CA LEU A 33 -4.88 0.93 6.07
C LEU A 33 -4.68 -0.50 5.58
N ASP A 34 -5.49 -1.44 6.07
CA ASP A 34 -5.41 -2.82 5.62
C ASP A 34 -5.76 -2.96 4.14
N ARG A 35 -6.84 -2.30 3.71
CA ARG A 35 -7.27 -2.30 2.30
C ARG A 35 -6.20 -1.69 1.40
N VAL A 36 -5.56 -0.63 1.85
CA VAL A 36 -4.45 0.01 1.16
C VAL A 36 -3.27 -0.96 0.98
N VAL A 37 -2.81 -1.58 2.07
CA VAL A 37 -1.67 -2.51 2.05
C VAL A 37 -1.99 -3.74 1.19
N ALA A 38 -3.23 -4.24 1.24
CA ALA A 38 -3.69 -5.32 0.38
C ALA A 38 -3.66 -4.94 -1.11
N THR A 39 -4.05 -3.70 -1.44
CA THR A 39 -4.00 -3.19 -2.82
C THR A 39 -2.55 -3.03 -3.30
N ASP A 40 -1.67 -2.48 -2.47
CA ASP A 40 -0.24 -2.34 -2.78
C ASP A 40 0.41 -3.71 -3.03
N THR A 41 0.13 -4.68 -2.15
CA THR A 41 0.59 -6.07 -2.31
C THR A 41 0.06 -6.68 -3.61
N LEU A 42 -1.20 -6.44 -3.97
CA LEU A 42 -1.78 -6.93 -5.21
C LEU A 42 -1.07 -6.34 -6.44
N LEU A 43 -0.74 -5.05 -6.43
CA LEU A 43 0.02 -4.41 -7.52
C LEU A 43 1.42 -5.01 -7.65
N VAL A 44 2.10 -5.29 -6.53
CA VAL A 44 3.41 -5.97 -6.53
C VAL A 44 3.31 -7.38 -7.13
N ILE A 45 2.26 -8.13 -6.78
CA ILE A 45 2.02 -9.48 -7.35
C ILE A 45 1.76 -9.40 -8.86
N ILE A 46 0.99 -8.42 -9.32
CA ILE A 46 0.76 -8.18 -10.75
C ILE A 46 2.08 -7.88 -11.46
N SER A 47 2.89 -6.95 -10.94
CA SER A 47 4.22 -6.64 -11.48
C SER A 47 5.12 -7.88 -11.56
N ALA A 48 5.15 -8.70 -10.51
CA ALA A 48 5.91 -9.94 -10.48
C ALA A 48 5.41 -10.95 -11.53
N SER A 49 4.10 -11.07 -11.72
CA SER A 49 3.51 -11.93 -12.75
C SER A 49 3.89 -11.47 -14.16
N LEU A 50 3.90 -10.16 -14.42
CA LEU A 50 4.37 -9.60 -15.70
C LEU A 50 5.85 -9.88 -15.92
N ALA A 51 6.68 -9.77 -14.86
CA ALA A 51 8.11 -10.07 -14.92
C ALA A 51 8.36 -11.53 -15.30
N VAL A 52 7.66 -12.46 -14.64
CA VAL A 52 7.72 -13.89 -14.94
C VAL A 52 7.27 -14.15 -16.37
N HIS A 53 6.17 -13.52 -16.81
CA HIS A 53 5.68 -13.66 -18.17
C HIS A 53 6.74 -13.21 -19.20
N ALA A 54 7.31 -12.01 -19.06
CA ALA A 54 8.36 -11.49 -19.94
C ALA A 54 9.59 -12.41 -20.00
N ALA A 55 10.00 -12.95 -18.84
CA ALA A 55 11.15 -13.84 -18.75
C ALA A 55 10.92 -15.17 -19.48
N LEU A 56 9.69 -15.70 -19.43
CA LEU A 56 9.31 -16.95 -20.08
C LEU A 56 9.10 -16.79 -21.59
N THR A 57 8.45 -15.72 -22.02
CA THR A 57 8.18 -15.45 -23.44
C THR A 57 9.39 -14.89 -24.18
N ARG A 58 10.42 -14.42 -23.45
CA ARG A 58 11.57 -13.68 -24.01
C ARG A 58 11.14 -12.44 -24.79
N ASP A 59 10.01 -11.86 -24.39
CA ASP A 59 9.42 -10.68 -25.01
C ASP A 59 9.34 -9.54 -23.98
N ALA A 60 10.00 -8.43 -24.29
CA ALA A 60 10.07 -7.25 -23.42
C ALA A 60 8.89 -6.30 -23.57
N THR A 61 7.90 -6.60 -24.42
CA THR A 61 6.75 -5.71 -24.69
C THR A 61 5.94 -5.39 -23.43
N VAL A 62 5.95 -6.27 -22.43
CA VAL A 62 5.25 -6.05 -21.13
C VAL A 62 6.11 -5.33 -20.09
N VAL A 63 7.41 -5.13 -20.33
CA VAL A 63 8.32 -4.49 -19.38
C VAL A 63 7.95 -3.03 -19.09
N PRO A 64 7.56 -2.20 -20.08
CA PRO A 64 7.06 -0.85 -19.78
C PRO A 64 5.84 -0.85 -18.86
N VAL A 65 4.92 -1.82 -19.02
CA VAL A 65 3.75 -1.97 -18.15
C VAL A 65 4.18 -2.29 -16.72
N LEU A 66 5.14 -3.22 -16.55
CA LEU A 66 5.73 -3.53 -15.25
C LEU A 66 6.31 -2.28 -14.57
N VAL A 67 7.03 -1.44 -15.31
CA VAL A 67 7.61 -0.19 -14.76
C VAL A 67 6.50 0.74 -14.27
N VAL A 68 5.46 0.97 -15.08
CA VAL A 68 4.34 1.84 -14.70
C VAL A 68 3.60 1.30 -13.47
N VAL A 69 3.30 0.00 -13.42
CA VAL A 69 2.61 -0.62 -12.27
C VAL A 69 3.48 -0.55 -11.00
N SER A 70 4.79 -0.75 -11.12
CA SER A 70 5.71 -0.66 -9.98
C SER A 70 5.81 0.76 -9.43
N LEU A 71 5.84 1.76 -10.32
CA LEU A 71 5.77 3.17 -9.91
C LEU A 71 4.44 3.50 -9.25
N LEU A 72 3.32 2.98 -9.77
CA LEU A 72 2.00 3.19 -9.19
C LEU A 72 1.89 2.60 -7.77
N ALA A 73 2.38 1.38 -7.55
CA ALA A 73 2.42 0.76 -6.22
C ALA A 73 3.23 1.62 -5.23
N PHE A 74 4.46 1.96 -5.61
CA PHE A 74 5.34 2.80 -4.79
C PHE A 74 4.72 4.16 -4.46
N VAL A 75 4.23 4.89 -5.47
CA VAL A 75 3.59 6.19 -5.28
C VAL A 75 2.35 6.07 -4.40
N GLY A 76 1.51 5.04 -4.60
CA GLY A 76 0.34 4.79 -3.77
C GLY A 76 0.69 4.63 -2.29
N SER A 77 1.70 3.81 -1.98
CA SER A 77 2.18 3.60 -0.61
C SER A 77 2.73 4.90 0.02
N VAL A 78 3.56 5.65 -0.71
CA VAL A 78 4.12 6.92 -0.25
C VAL A 78 3.05 7.98 -0.02
N SER A 79 2.09 8.14 -0.93
CA SER A 79 0.99 9.09 -0.80
C SER A 79 0.19 8.85 0.48
N ILE A 80 -0.07 7.59 0.81
CA ILE A 80 -0.87 7.22 1.98
C ILE A 80 -0.07 7.40 3.27
N ALA A 81 1.21 7.02 3.28
CA ALA A 81 2.11 7.29 4.40
C ALA A 81 2.19 8.79 4.71
N ARG A 82 2.28 9.65 3.68
CA ARG A 82 2.29 11.11 3.84
C ARG A 82 0.97 11.66 4.37
N TYR A 83 -0.16 11.15 3.88
CA TYR A 83 -1.48 11.56 4.35
C TYR A 83 -1.65 11.27 5.85
N ILE A 84 -1.31 10.05 6.28
CA ILE A 84 -1.41 9.63 7.68
C ILE A 84 -0.41 10.40 8.54
N GLY A 85 0.85 10.52 8.11
CA GLY A 85 1.88 11.27 8.82
C GLY A 85 1.50 12.74 9.02
N GLY A 86 0.87 13.36 8.02
CA GLY A 86 0.34 14.72 8.12
C GLY A 86 -0.74 14.86 9.19
N MET A 87 -1.66 13.91 9.29
CA MET A 87 -2.69 13.92 10.35
C MET A 87 -2.07 13.79 11.74
N LEU A 88 -1.05 12.95 11.91
CA LEU A 88 -0.39 12.76 13.20
C LEU A 88 0.35 14.02 13.67
N LEU A 89 0.99 14.75 12.75
CA LEU A 89 1.62 16.04 13.06
C LEU A 89 0.59 17.09 13.48
N GLN A 90 -0.54 17.19 12.75
CA GLN A 90 -1.61 18.12 13.11
C GLN A 90 -2.19 17.83 14.50
N SER A 91 -2.40 16.56 14.85
CA SER A 91 -2.89 16.19 16.19
C SER A 91 -1.92 16.50 17.32
N ALA A 92 -0.61 16.51 17.06
CA ALA A 92 0.39 16.89 18.05
C ALA A 92 0.48 18.42 18.26
N THR A 93 0.06 19.21 17.26
CA THR A 93 0.07 20.69 17.31
C THR A 93 -1.29 21.28 17.70
N GLY A 94 -2.35 20.47 17.80
CA GLY A 94 -3.64 20.91 18.32
C GLY A 94 -3.53 21.31 19.79
N ASP A 95 -3.77 22.59 20.09
CA ASP A 95 -3.56 23.23 21.39
C ASP A 95 -4.53 22.78 22.49
N GLY A 96 -5.15 21.61 22.37
CA GLY A 96 -6.07 21.07 23.38
C GLY A 96 -7.39 21.83 23.57
N ARG A 97 -7.51 23.06 23.03
CA ARG A 97 -8.71 23.91 23.09
C ARG A 97 -9.93 23.25 22.46
N ASP A 98 -9.73 22.46 21.42
CA ASP A 98 -10.77 21.72 20.69
C ASP A 98 -11.33 20.53 21.51
N VAL A 99 -10.59 20.11 22.54
CA VAL A 99 -10.87 18.94 23.37
C VAL A 99 -11.67 19.32 24.63
N GLY A 100 -11.98 20.62 24.81
CA GLY A 100 -12.69 21.13 25.98
C GLY A 100 -11.85 21.10 27.27
N LEU A 101 -10.53 21.09 27.14
CA LEU A 101 -9.65 21.19 28.30
C LEU A 101 -9.85 22.55 28.99
N PRO A 102 -9.88 22.60 30.33
CA PRO A 102 -10.02 23.85 31.05
C PRO A 102 -8.87 24.79 30.69
N GLU A 103 -9.24 26.04 30.33
CA GLU A 103 -8.31 27.13 30.02
C GLU A 103 -7.15 27.15 31.03
N PRO A 104 -5.89 27.13 30.58
CA PRO A 104 -4.74 27.16 31.46
C PRO A 104 -4.85 28.35 32.42
N ALA A 105 -4.54 28.13 33.70
CA ALA A 105 -4.69 29.14 34.75
C ALA A 105 -3.93 30.44 34.42
N GLU A 106 -2.84 30.34 33.65
CA GLU A 106 -2.02 31.46 33.19
C GLU A 106 -2.81 32.44 32.27
N GLU A 107 -3.75 31.94 31.47
CA GLU A 107 -4.57 32.77 30.56
C GLU A 107 -5.76 33.43 31.30
N ARG A 108 -6.20 32.84 32.43
CA ARG A 108 -7.20 33.44 33.32
C ARG A 108 -6.66 34.62 34.12
N GLU A 109 -5.36 34.62 34.42
CA GLU A 109 -4.71 35.64 35.27
C GLU A 109 -4.27 36.89 34.48
N GLY A 110 -4.10 36.76 33.15
CA GLY A 110 -3.70 37.87 32.27
C GLY A 110 -4.83 38.71 31.67
N ARG A 111 -6.09 38.42 32.00
CA ARG A 111 -7.26 39.10 31.40
C ARG A 111 -7.68 40.29 32.29
N PRO A 112 -7.58 41.55 31.80
CA PRO A 112 -7.87 42.75 32.59
C PRO A 112 -9.33 42.86 33.00
#